data_AF-A0A7V6YVV0-F1
#
_entry.id   AF-A0A7V6YVV0-F1
#
_cell.length_a   1.000
_cell.length_b   1.000
_cell.length_c   1.000
_cell.angle_alpha   90.00
_cell.angle_beta   90.00
_cell.angle_gamma   90.00
#
_symmetry.space_group_name_H-M   'P 1'
#
loop_
_entity.id
_entity.type
_entity.pdbx_description
1 polymer ?
#
loop_
_entity_poly.entity_id
_entity_poly.type
_entity_poly.pdbx_seq_one_letter_code
_entity_poly.pdbx_strand_id
1 'polypeptide(L)'
;MYKHRKKIGGWLFFLIAIGLFAVQMGYFFLQSRYFMEYVDNRIFYVINILIVICMVFSIFLLLSVTKNWKVITTSITMVLILLHVGLFINQSYKTKHIVSISPDLKNVLVIKENRESGQARYYRTYFGILARPKESLPYKTKDEFKVKWVEKDIAAVTYKAADNSIHQYIGTYGDRNGGYSYSYVGPSIHGQWKGENARVISAPKGITIDYNGKTEKYSWDSIVQFGTLAVVLVKNNEATWTIALNENFKSNANEPIPPSGEITLYKATMDNNEPITMKYVSAD
;
A
#
# COMPACT_ATOMS: atom_id res chain seq x y z
N MET A 1 -48.62 -13.43 0.76
CA MET A 1 -47.41 -12.77 1.31
C MET A 1 -46.09 -13.47 0.92
N TYR A 2 -45.97 -14.80 1.08
CA TYR A 2 -44.73 -15.57 0.80
C TYR A 2 -44.24 -15.50 -0.66
N LYS A 3 -45.13 -15.70 -1.65
CA LYS A 3 -44.78 -15.67 -3.09
C LYS A 3 -44.29 -14.29 -3.57
N HIS A 4 -44.80 -13.22 -2.96
CA HIS A 4 -44.39 -11.84 -3.28
C HIS A 4 -42.99 -11.53 -2.73
N ARG A 5 -42.72 -11.89 -1.46
CA ARG A 5 -41.37 -11.78 -0.85
C ARG A 5 -40.32 -12.59 -1.61
N LYS A 6 -40.67 -13.80 -2.08
CA LYS A 6 -39.79 -14.64 -2.90
C LYS A 6 -39.38 -13.96 -4.21
N LYS A 7 -40.32 -13.34 -4.91
CA LYS A 7 -40.06 -12.60 -6.15
C LYS A 7 -39.18 -11.37 -5.90
N ILE A 8 -39.43 -10.62 -4.83
CA ILE A 8 -38.62 -9.46 -4.46
C ILE A 8 -37.17 -9.88 -4.22
N GLY A 9 -36.93 -10.93 -3.42
CA GLY A 9 -35.58 -11.44 -3.18
C GLY A 9 -34.89 -11.91 -4.47
N GLY A 10 -35.61 -12.60 -5.36
CA GLY A 10 -35.06 -13.04 -6.64
C GLY A 10 -34.61 -11.89 -7.55
N TRP A 11 -35.40 -10.80 -7.61
CA TRP A 11 -35.02 -9.59 -8.35
C TRP A 11 -33.84 -8.86 -7.69
N LEU A 12 -33.79 -8.82 -6.35
CA LEU A 12 -32.67 -8.22 -5.63
C LEU A 12 -31.34 -8.92 -5.98
N PHE A 13 -31.30 -10.26 -5.91
CA PHE A 13 -30.11 -11.02 -6.30
C PHE A 13 -29.74 -10.82 -7.77
N PHE A 14 -30.74 -10.70 -8.66
CA PHE A 14 -30.50 -10.42 -10.07
C PHE A 14 -29.79 -9.08 -10.27
N LEU A 15 -30.31 -8.03 -9.62
CA LEU A 15 -29.74 -6.68 -9.70
C LEU A 15 -28.32 -6.61 -9.12
N ILE A 16 -28.07 -7.32 -8.02
CA ILE A 16 -26.71 -7.44 -7.46
C ILE A 16 -25.77 -8.11 -8.47
N ALA A 17 -26.20 -9.22 -9.09
CA ALA A 17 -25.39 -9.93 -10.09
C ALA A 17 -25.07 -9.02 -11.29
N ILE A 18 -26.06 -8.28 -11.80
CA ILE A 18 -25.86 -7.31 -12.90
C ILE A 18 -24.88 -6.21 -12.48
N GLY A 19 -25.04 -5.65 -11.27
CA GLY A 19 -24.13 -4.61 -10.77
C GLY A 19 -22.68 -5.10 -10.67
N LEU A 20 -22.47 -6.28 -10.10
CA LEU A 20 -21.14 -6.90 -10.02
C LEU A 20 -20.57 -7.25 -11.41
N PHE A 21 -21.42 -7.70 -12.34
CA PHE A 21 -21.02 -7.94 -13.72
C PHE A 21 -20.59 -6.64 -14.42
N ALA A 22 -21.33 -5.54 -14.21
CA ALA A 22 -20.95 -4.22 -14.72
C ALA A 22 -19.59 -3.76 -14.14
N VAL A 23 -19.33 -4.03 -12.86
CA VAL A 23 -18.01 -3.79 -12.25
C VAL A 23 -16.91 -4.60 -12.93
N GLN A 24 -17.15 -5.88 -13.27
CA GLN A 24 -16.18 -6.70 -14.00
C GLN A 24 -15.94 -6.19 -15.42
N MET A 25 -16.99 -5.78 -16.13
CA MET A 25 -16.86 -5.18 -17.46
C MET A 25 -16.07 -3.86 -17.41
N GLY A 26 -16.36 -3.01 -16.41
CA GLY A 26 -15.61 -1.80 -16.16
C GLY A 26 -14.14 -2.09 -15.83
N TYR A 27 -13.86 -3.11 -15.03
CA TYR A 27 -12.51 -3.58 -14.74
C TYR A 27 -11.75 -3.98 -16.01
N PHE A 28 -12.34 -4.81 -16.88
CA PHE A 28 -11.69 -5.20 -18.14
C PHE A 28 -11.40 -4.00 -19.05
N PHE A 29 -12.33 -3.05 -19.13
CA PHE A 29 -12.11 -1.80 -19.86
C PHE A 29 -10.93 -1.01 -19.29
N LEU A 30 -10.88 -0.82 -17.97
CA LEU A 30 -9.81 -0.08 -17.29
C LEU A 30 -8.45 -0.79 -17.39
N GLN A 31 -8.45 -2.12 -17.29
CA GLN A 31 -7.25 -2.94 -17.46
C GLN A 31 -6.69 -2.81 -18.88
N SER A 32 -7.56 -2.96 -19.89
CA SER A 32 -7.15 -2.88 -21.30
C SER A 32 -6.68 -1.48 -21.70
N ARG A 33 -7.36 -0.42 -21.22
CA ARG A 33 -7.08 0.97 -21.64
C ARG A 33 -6.00 1.66 -20.82
N TYR A 34 -5.95 1.39 -19.51
CA TYR A 34 -5.14 2.15 -18.56
C TYR A 34 -4.14 1.28 -17.77
N PHE A 35 -4.07 -0.02 -18.06
CA PHE A 35 -3.22 -0.98 -17.33
C PHE A 35 -3.48 -0.96 -15.82
N MET A 36 -4.73 -0.71 -15.44
CA MET A 36 -5.17 -0.77 -14.05
C MET A 36 -5.52 -2.21 -13.68
N GLU A 37 -5.13 -2.60 -12.49
CA GLU A 37 -5.45 -3.89 -11.89
C GLU A 37 -6.18 -3.67 -10.58
N TYR A 38 -6.80 -4.70 -10.00
CA TYR A 38 -7.24 -4.60 -8.62
C TYR A 38 -6.03 -4.42 -7.67
N VAL A 39 -6.24 -3.71 -6.56
CA VAL A 39 -5.25 -3.60 -5.46
C VAL A 39 -4.80 -4.99 -4.99
N ASP A 40 -5.75 -5.93 -4.99
CA ASP A 40 -5.53 -7.35 -4.75
C ASP A 40 -6.17 -8.15 -5.89
N ASN A 41 -5.36 -8.91 -6.64
CA ASN A 41 -5.82 -9.67 -7.81
C ASN A 41 -6.88 -10.71 -7.42
N ARG A 42 -6.94 -11.10 -6.15
CA ARG A 42 -7.91 -12.07 -5.63
C ARG A 42 -9.34 -11.54 -5.67
N ILE A 43 -9.53 -10.21 -5.64
CA ILE A 43 -10.84 -9.54 -5.72
C ILE A 43 -11.57 -9.96 -7.00
N PHE A 44 -10.85 -10.13 -8.11
CA PHE A 44 -11.42 -10.59 -9.37
C PHE A 44 -12.20 -11.90 -9.21
N TYR A 45 -11.58 -12.92 -8.60
CA TYR A 45 -12.21 -14.22 -8.42
C TYR A 45 -13.37 -14.18 -7.43
N VAL A 46 -13.24 -13.39 -6.35
CA VAL A 46 -14.30 -13.22 -5.35
C VAL A 46 -15.56 -12.60 -5.98
N ILE A 47 -15.40 -11.54 -6.77
CA ILE A 47 -16.54 -10.91 -7.46
C ILE A 47 -17.21 -11.89 -8.43
N ASN A 48 -16.43 -12.66 -9.19
CA ASN A 48 -16.97 -13.66 -10.12
C ASN A 48 -17.75 -14.78 -9.39
N ILE A 49 -17.25 -15.27 -8.26
CA ILE A 49 -17.98 -16.23 -7.41
C ILE A 49 -19.31 -15.63 -6.91
N LEU A 50 -19.30 -14.38 -6.46
CA LEU A 50 -20.50 -13.69 -6.00
C LEU A 50 -21.53 -13.51 -7.13
N ILE A 51 -21.09 -13.18 -8.35
CA ILE A 51 -21.96 -13.10 -9.54
C ILE A 51 -22.67 -14.44 -9.77
N VAL A 52 -21.91 -15.54 -9.79
CA VAL A 52 -22.44 -16.89 -10.01
C VAL A 52 -23.48 -17.26 -8.93
N ILE A 53 -23.15 -17.04 -7.66
CA ILE A 53 -24.05 -17.32 -6.53
C ILE A 53 -25.34 -16.50 -6.63
N CYS A 54 -25.23 -15.19 -6.87
CA CYS A 54 -26.40 -14.31 -6.98
C CYS A 54 -27.29 -14.69 -8.18
N MET A 55 -26.71 -15.04 -9.33
CA MET A 55 -27.50 -15.48 -10.49
C MET A 55 -28.29 -16.76 -10.19
N VAL A 56 -27.68 -17.74 -9.53
CA VAL A 56 -28.34 -19.02 -9.22
C VAL A 56 -29.48 -18.81 -8.21
N PHE A 57 -29.25 -18.02 -7.17
CA PHE A 57 -30.31 -17.66 -6.23
C PHE A 57 -31.45 -16.91 -6.92
N SER A 58 -31.13 -15.98 -7.82
CA SER A 58 -32.14 -15.28 -8.61
C SER A 58 -32.99 -16.24 -9.44
N ILE A 59 -32.36 -17.16 -10.17
CA ILE A 59 -33.03 -18.18 -11.00
C ILE A 59 -33.97 -19.04 -10.14
N PHE A 60 -33.51 -19.57 -9.00
CA PHE A 60 -34.32 -20.42 -8.14
C PHE A 60 -35.48 -19.68 -7.44
N LEU A 61 -35.34 -18.37 -7.23
CA LEU A 61 -36.36 -17.54 -6.60
C LEU A 61 -37.41 -17.03 -7.61
N LEU A 62 -37.00 -16.66 -8.83
CA LEU A 62 -37.87 -16.09 -9.85
C LEU A 62 -38.56 -17.15 -10.72
N LEU A 63 -37.86 -18.25 -11.03
CA LEU A 63 -38.33 -19.26 -11.97
C LEU A 63 -38.79 -20.54 -11.25
N SER A 64 -39.85 -21.15 -11.78
CA SER A 64 -40.32 -22.47 -11.34
C SER A 64 -39.50 -23.58 -11.98
N VAL A 65 -38.25 -23.73 -11.52
CA VAL A 65 -37.30 -24.73 -12.02
C VAL A 65 -37.68 -26.13 -11.52
N THR A 66 -37.70 -27.13 -12.40
CA THR A 66 -37.97 -28.53 -12.04
C THR A 66 -36.84 -29.12 -11.20
N LYS A 67 -37.10 -30.23 -10.47
CA LYS A 67 -36.10 -30.87 -9.60
C LYS A 67 -34.83 -31.25 -10.36
N ASN A 68 -34.97 -31.81 -11.56
CA ASN A 68 -33.83 -32.25 -12.38
C ASN A 68 -32.95 -31.05 -12.80
N TRP A 69 -33.58 -29.97 -13.27
CA TRP A 69 -32.85 -28.74 -13.63
C TRP A 69 -32.19 -28.08 -12.43
N LYS A 70 -32.79 -28.11 -11.24
CA LYS A 70 -32.13 -27.61 -10.02
C LYS A 70 -30.85 -28.37 -9.71
N VAL A 71 -30.86 -29.70 -9.83
CA VAL A 71 -29.67 -30.53 -9.63
C VAL A 71 -28.59 -30.15 -10.65
N ILE A 72 -28.95 -30.09 -11.94
CA ILE A 72 -28.02 -29.71 -13.01
C ILE A 72 -27.41 -28.33 -12.77
N THR A 73 -28.23 -27.29 -12.54
CA THR A 73 -27.76 -25.93 -12.27
C THR A 73 -26.86 -25.88 -11.04
N THR A 74 -27.21 -26.59 -9.96
CA THR A 74 -26.38 -26.64 -8.75
C THR A 74 -25.04 -27.31 -9.01
N SER A 75 -25.01 -28.42 -9.76
CA SER A 75 -23.76 -29.10 -10.12
C SER A 75 -22.85 -28.21 -10.97
N ILE A 76 -23.40 -27.53 -11.99
CA ILE A 76 -22.64 -26.58 -12.83
C ILE A 76 -22.08 -25.44 -11.98
N THR A 77 -22.91 -24.89 -11.10
CA THR A 77 -22.51 -23.81 -10.18
C THR A 77 -21.34 -24.24 -9.30
N MET A 78 -21.40 -25.45 -8.74
CA MET A 78 -20.34 -25.99 -7.90
C MET A 78 -19.03 -26.10 -8.68
N VAL A 79 -19.06 -26.59 -9.93
CA VAL A 79 -17.87 -26.65 -10.79
C VAL A 79 -17.30 -25.27 -11.07
N LEU A 80 -18.14 -24.28 -11.40
CA LEU A 80 -17.68 -22.91 -11.65
C LEU A 80 -17.05 -22.26 -10.41
N ILE A 81 -17.64 -22.46 -9.24
CA ILE A 81 -17.07 -21.97 -7.98
C ILE A 81 -15.72 -22.63 -7.71
N LEU A 82 -15.63 -23.96 -7.83
CA LEU A 82 -14.38 -24.70 -7.64
C LEU A 82 -13.29 -24.24 -8.60
N LEU A 83 -13.62 -23.95 -9.86
CA LEU A 83 -12.70 -23.39 -10.84
C LEU A 83 -12.15 -22.03 -10.37
N HIS A 84 -13.01 -21.10 -9.97
CA HIS A 84 -12.57 -19.78 -9.48
C HIS A 84 -11.77 -19.86 -8.19
N VAL A 85 -12.12 -20.78 -7.28
CA VAL A 85 -11.33 -21.05 -6.07
C VAL A 85 -9.95 -21.59 -6.44
N GLY A 86 -9.85 -22.53 -7.38
CA GLY A 86 -8.57 -23.04 -7.87
C GLY A 86 -7.70 -21.94 -8.49
N LEU A 87 -8.28 -21.07 -9.31
CA LEU A 87 -7.57 -19.92 -9.90
C LEU A 87 -7.14 -18.89 -8.85
N PHE A 88 -7.99 -18.61 -7.85
CA PHE A 88 -7.66 -17.77 -6.70
C PHE A 88 -6.46 -18.30 -5.92
N ILE A 89 -6.45 -19.61 -5.66
CA ILE A 89 -5.37 -20.28 -4.93
C ILE A 89 -4.07 -20.21 -5.75
N ASN A 90 -4.14 -20.54 -7.04
CA ASN A 90 -2.99 -20.45 -7.96
C ASN A 90 -2.42 -19.03 -8.03
N GLN A 91 -3.27 -18.01 -8.12
CA GLN A 91 -2.84 -16.61 -8.10
C GLN A 91 -2.12 -16.25 -6.79
N SER A 92 -2.61 -16.75 -5.66
CA SER A 92 -2.03 -16.50 -4.33
C SER A 92 -0.68 -17.20 -4.14
N TYR A 93 -0.46 -18.33 -4.82
CA TYR A 93 0.84 -18.99 -4.89
C TYR A 93 1.84 -18.26 -5.78
N LYS A 94 1.39 -17.65 -6.89
CA LYS A 94 2.28 -16.93 -7.82
C LYS A 94 2.64 -15.53 -7.35
N THR A 95 1.70 -14.86 -6.69
CA THR A 95 1.84 -13.45 -6.31
C THR A 95 1.46 -13.26 -4.86
N LYS A 96 2.36 -12.67 -4.10
CA LYS A 96 2.08 -12.16 -2.76
C LYS A 96 1.62 -10.71 -2.87
N HIS A 97 0.47 -10.40 -2.28
CA HIS A 97 -0.08 -9.04 -2.22
C HIS A 97 0.12 -8.48 -0.82
N ILE A 98 0.79 -7.33 -0.74
CA ILE A 98 0.95 -6.55 0.48
C ILE A 98 0.05 -5.33 0.30
N VAL A 99 -1.11 -5.36 0.95
CA VAL A 99 -2.09 -4.28 0.92
C VAL A 99 -2.27 -3.75 2.33
N SER A 100 -2.11 -2.45 2.53
CA SER A 100 -2.31 -1.80 3.81
C SER A 100 -3.06 -0.49 3.60
N ILE A 101 -4.05 -0.22 4.45
CA ILE A 101 -4.86 1.00 4.39
C ILE A 101 -4.32 1.98 5.44
N SER A 102 -4.25 3.26 5.11
CA SER A 102 -3.80 4.30 6.02
C SER A 102 -4.73 4.45 7.23
N PRO A 103 -4.23 4.98 8.36
CA PRO A 103 -5.05 5.22 9.55
C PRO A 103 -6.30 6.07 9.31
N ASP A 104 -6.25 7.00 8.35
CA ASP A 104 -7.39 7.86 7.98
C ASP A 104 -8.25 7.31 6.83
N LEU A 105 -7.94 6.09 6.37
CA LEU A 105 -8.62 5.37 5.28
C LEU A 105 -8.56 6.05 3.90
N LYS A 106 -7.75 7.10 3.73
CA LYS A 106 -7.66 7.85 2.47
C LYS A 106 -6.66 7.25 1.48
N ASN A 107 -5.66 6.54 1.99
CA ASN A 107 -4.56 6.00 1.19
C ASN A 107 -4.47 4.49 1.33
N VAL A 108 -4.03 3.82 0.27
CA VAL A 108 -3.79 2.38 0.26
C VAL A 108 -2.42 2.13 -0.32
N LEU A 109 -1.55 1.52 0.49
CA LEU A 109 -0.28 0.96 0.05
C LEU A 109 -0.53 -0.38 -0.62
N VAL A 110 0.02 -0.54 -1.82
CA VAL A 110 -0.05 -1.78 -2.58
C VAL A 110 1.34 -2.15 -3.09
N ILE A 111 1.84 -3.31 -2.67
CA ILE A 111 3.01 -3.96 -3.25
C ILE A 111 2.59 -5.37 -3.70
N LYS A 112 3.02 -5.75 -4.90
CA LYS A 112 2.85 -7.11 -5.42
C LYS A 112 4.23 -7.72 -5.66
N GLU A 113 4.49 -8.86 -5.03
CA GLU A 113 5.71 -9.64 -5.18
C GLU A 113 5.41 -10.89 -5.99
N ASN A 114 6.20 -11.12 -7.04
CA ASN A 114 6.22 -12.39 -7.74
C ASN A 114 7.07 -13.38 -6.93
N ARG A 115 6.45 -14.44 -6.40
CA ARG A 115 7.09 -15.39 -5.48
C ARG A 115 8.20 -16.23 -6.13
N GLU A 116 8.15 -16.43 -7.44
CA GLU A 116 9.13 -17.22 -8.18
C GLU A 116 10.44 -16.43 -8.37
N SER A 117 10.32 -15.15 -8.72
CA SER A 117 11.47 -14.28 -9.01
C SER A 117 11.96 -13.46 -7.82
N GLY A 118 11.14 -13.33 -6.76
CA GLY A 118 11.36 -12.39 -5.67
C GLY A 118 11.19 -10.92 -6.08
N GLN A 119 10.70 -10.63 -7.29
CA GLN A 119 10.56 -9.25 -7.75
C GLN A 119 9.29 -8.62 -7.16
N ALA A 120 9.47 -7.59 -6.35
CA ALA A 120 8.38 -6.76 -5.84
C ALA A 120 8.20 -5.48 -6.66
N ARG A 121 6.95 -5.03 -6.78
CA ARG A 121 6.57 -3.77 -7.44
C ARG A 121 5.59 -2.99 -6.58
N TYR A 122 5.82 -1.69 -6.46
CA TYR A 122 4.88 -0.74 -5.89
C TYR A 122 3.82 -0.34 -6.92
N TYR A 123 2.57 -0.27 -6.46
CA TYR A 123 1.44 0.18 -7.26
C TYR A 123 0.83 1.44 -6.65
N ARG A 124 0.52 2.41 -7.50
CA ARG A 124 -0.23 3.61 -7.11
C ARG A 124 -1.73 3.30 -7.18
N THR A 125 -2.43 3.51 -6.08
CA THR A 125 -3.87 3.28 -5.96
C THR A 125 -4.66 4.39 -6.67
N TYR A 126 -5.72 3.99 -7.37
CA TYR A 126 -6.72 4.85 -8.01
C TYR A 126 -8.10 4.34 -7.63
N PHE A 127 -9.04 5.25 -7.32
CA PHE A 127 -10.43 4.89 -6.97
C PHE A 127 -10.56 3.83 -5.85
N GLY A 128 -9.57 3.75 -4.94
CA GLY A 128 -9.56 2.89 -3.76
C GLY A 128 -9.28 1.39 -4.01
N ILE A 129 -9.93 0.77 -5.00
CA ILE A 129 -9.84 -0.68 -5.26
C ILE A 129 -9.00 -1.05 -6.49
N LEU A 130 -8.57 -0.05 -7.26
CA LEU A 130 -7.71 -0.24 -8.42
C LEU A 130 -6.31 0.31 -8.14
N ALA A 131 -5.30 -0.24 -8.80
CA ALA A 131 -3.95 0.24 -8.72
C ALA A 131 -3.21 0.01 -10.04
N ARG A 132 -2.22 0.87 -10.30
CA ARG A 132 -1.36 0.78 -11.48
C ARG A 132 0.09 0.59 -11.05
N PRO A 133 0.87 -0.30 -11.70
CA PRO A 133 2.29 -0.44 -11.38
C PRO A 133 3.00 0.90 -11.58
N LYS A 134 3.78 1.32 -10.59
CA LYS A 134 4.53 2.57 -10.64
C LYS A 134 6.02 2.30 -10.76
N GLU A 135 6.57 1.50 -9.87
CA GLU A 135 8.01 1.20 -9.84
C GLU A 135 8.30 -0.18 -9.25
N SER A 136 9.44 -0.74 -9.64
CA SER A 136 9.94 -1.99 -9.07
C SER A 136 10.79 -1.68 -7.85
N LEU A 137 10.66 -2.48 -6.79
CA LEU A 137 11.61 -2.41 -5.68
C LEU A 137 13.00 -2.79 -6.22
N PRO A 138 14.06 -2.07 -5.80
CA PRO A 138 15.40 -2.23 -6.37
C PRO A 138 16.02 -3.59 -6.07
N TYR A 139 15.62 -4.23 -4.97
CA TYR A 139 16.16 -5.51 -4.53
C TYR A 139 15.10 -6.60 -4.56
N LYS A 140 15.51 -7.80 -4.99
CA LYS A 140 14.67 -9.00 -4.92
C LYS A 140 14.45 -9.37 -3.46
N THR A 141 13.20 -9.67 -3.11
CA THR A 141 12.73 -9.85 -1.75
C THR A 141 12.68 -11.33 -1.35
N LYS A 142 12.78 -11.59 -0.05
CA LYS A 142 12.72 -12.93 0.56
C LYS A 142 11.41 -13.13 1.32
N ASP A 143 10.28 -12.83 0.67
CA ASP A 143 8.91 -12.91 1.19
C ASP A 143 8.58 -12.06 2.45
N GLU A 144 9.53 -11.62 3.28
CA GLU A 144 9.21 -10.90 4.52
C GLU A 144 9.04 -9.38 4.29
N PHE A 145 7.86 -8.86 4.63
CA PHE A 145 7.54 -7.44 4.59
C PHE A 145 6.93 -7.00 5.92
N LYS A 146 7.41 -5.86 6.44
CA LYS A 146 6.81 -5.13 7.55
C LYS A 146 6.34 -3.78 7.04
N VAL A 147 5.05 -3.50 7.19
CA VAL A 147 4.45 -2.21 6.82
C VAL A 147 4.13 -1.43 8.08
N LYS A 148 4.60 -0.17 8.15
CA LYS A 148 4.22 0.79 9.18
C LYS A 148 3.82 2.10 8.51
N TRP A 149 2.62 2.58 8.81
CA TRP A 149 2.25 3.96 8.51
C TRP A 149 2.93 4.86 9.55
N VAL A 150 3.97 5.57 9.13
CA VAL A 150 4.70 6.53 10.00
C VAL A 150 3.95 7.86 10.08
N GLU A 151 3.14 8.15 9.07
CA GLU A 151 2.13 9.21 9.02
C GLU A 151 0.89 8.71 8.26
N LYS A 152 -0.22 9.47 8.30
CA LYS A 152 -1.46 9.11 7.57
C LYS A 152 -1.25 8.96 6.05
N ASP A 153 -0.24 9.63 5.51
CA ASP A 153 0.09 9.66 4.08
C ASP A 153 1.52 9.19 3.77
N ILE A 154 2.19 8.53 4.73
CA ILE A 154 3.54 7.98 4.55
C ILE A 154 3.59 6.56 5.13
N ALA A 155 3.77 5.57 4.25
CA ALA A 155 3.95 4.17 4.62
C ALA A 155 5.40 3.74 4.43
N ALA A 156 6.06 3.31 5.50
CA ALA A 156 7.36 2.66 5.44
C ALA A 156 7.19 1.14 5.30
N VAL A 157 7.79 0.58 4.25
CA VAL A 157 7.82 -0.86 3.99
C VAL A 157 9.23 -1.36 4.20
N THR A 158 9.48 -2.03 5.31
CA THR A 158 10.75 -2.71 5.56
C THR A 158 10.69 -4.13 5.04
N TYR A 159 11.73 -4.58 4.35
CA TYR A 159 11.82 -5.93 3.81
C TYR A 159 13.26 -6.43 3.83
N LYS A 160 13.41 -7.76 3.79
CA LYS A 160 14.71 -8.41 3.57
C LYS A 160 14.90 -8.70 2.09
N ALA A 161 16.05 -8.31 1.55
CA ALA A 161 16.47 -8.76 0.23
C ALA A 161 16.93 -10.23 0.26
N ALA A 162 17.20 -10.78 -0.92
CA ALA A 162 17.67 -12.16 -1.10
C ALA A 162 18.97 -12.48 -0.34
N ASP A 163 19.84 -11.48 -0.14
CA ASP A 163 21.09 -11.58 0.64
C ASP A 163 20.87 -11.36 2.16
N ASN A 164 19.63 -11.20 2.60
CA ASN A 164 19.18 -10.87 3.96
C ASN A 164 19.48 -9.44 4.43
N SER A 165 19.98 -8.58 3.55
CA SER A 165 20.15 -7.16 3.86
C SER A 165 18.79 -6.47 4.03
N ILE A 166 18.72 -5.49 4.94
CA ILE A 166 17.49 -4.76 5.26
C ILE A 166 17.34 -3.57 4.32
N HIS A 167 16.17 -3.45 3.70
CA HIS A 167 15.83 -2.30 2.87
C HIS A 167 14.47 -1.73 3.24
N GLN A 168 14.27 -0.47 2.86
CA GLN A 168 12.98 0.20 2.98
C GLN A 168 12.54 0.78 1.65
N TYR A 169 11.24 0.67 1.40
CA TYR A 169 10.53 1.40 0.35
C TYR A 169 9.48 2.28 1.01
N ILE A 170 9.41 3.56 0.64
CA ILE A 170 8.47 4.50 1.25
C ILE A 170 7.37 4.89 0.25
N GLY A 171 6.12 4.56 0.59
CA GLY A 171 4.95 5.02 -0.15
C GLY A 171 4.49 6.38 0.36
N THR A 172 4.60 7.42 -0.46
CA THR A 172 4.22 8.81 -0.12
C THR A 172 2.96 9.23 -0.87
N TYR A 173 1.97 9.80 -0.19
CA TYR A 173 0.65 10.11 -0.78
C TYR A 173 0.26 11.59 -0.77
N GLY A 174 0.87 12.42 0.08
CA GLY A 174 0.59 13.85 0.13
C GLY A 174 1.78 14.71 -0.31
N ASP A 175 1.70 15.98 0.07
CA ASP A 175 2.77 16.97 -0.06
C ASP A 175 2.72 17.94 1.14
N ARG A 176 3.83 18.60 1.45
CA ARG A 176 3.91 19.65 2.49
C ARG A 176 4.09 21.06 1.92
N ASN A 177 4.33 21.20 0.61
CA ASN A 177 4.62 22.49 -0.05
C ASN A 177 3.55 22.89 -1.07
N GLY A 178 2.31 22.39 -0.91
CA GLY A 178 1.15 22.82 -1.69
C GLY A 178 1.20 22.46 -3.19
N GLY A 179 2.15 21.64 -3.63
CA GLY A 179 2.29 21.16 -5.01
C GLY A 179 3.01 22.12 -5.96
N TYR A 180 3.48 23.28 -5.50
CA TYR A 180 4.03 24.33 -6.37
C TYR A 180 5.55 24.23 -6.60
N SER A 181 6.28 23.54 -5.71
CA SER A 181 7.74 23.37 -5.83
C SER A 181 8.20 22.02 -5.29
N TYR A 182 9.07 21.35 -6.04
CA TYR A 182 9.70 20.11 -5.60
C TYR A 182 10.76 20.43 -4.55
N SER A 183 10.57 19.94 -3.33
CA SER A 183 11.51 20.14 -2.21
C SER A 183 12.28 18.86 -1.89
N TYR A 184 13.55 19.01 -1.53
CA TYR A 184 14.36 17.94 -0.98
C TYR A 184 14.20 17.88 0.53
N VAL A 185 13.78 16.72 1.05
CA VAL A 185 13.47 16.54 2.48
C VAL A 185 14.66 16.87 3.35
N GLY A 186 15.86 16.36 3.01
CA GLY A 186 17.09 16.57 3.79
C GLY A 186 17.43 18.05 4.00
N PRO A 187 17.54 18.85 2.94
CA PRO A 187 17.69 20.31 3.04
C PRO A 187 16.54 21.00 3.77
N SER A 188 15.28 20.57 3.54
CA SER A 188 14.11 21.18 4.20
C SER A 188 14.13 21.03 5.73
N ILE A 189 14.83 20.04 6.27
CA ILE A 189 14.95 19.78 7.71
C ILE A 189 16.28 20.27 8.31
N HIS A 190 16.99 21.19 7.64
CA HIS A 190 18.27 21.72 8.14
C HIS A 190 18.16 22.21 9.59
N GLY A 191 19.16 21.88 10.41
CA GLY A 191 19.20 22.16 11.85
C GLY A 191 19.09 20.90 12.72
N GLN A 192 18.82 21.12 14.02
CA GLN A 192 18.80 20.07 15.03
C GLN A 192 17.38 19.75 15.48
N TRP A 193 17.06 18.46 15.50
CA TRP A 193 15.77 17.92 15.93
C TRP A 193 15.98 16.93 17.06
N LYS A 194 15.14 17.00 18.09
CA LYS A 194 15.23 16.15 19.28
C LYS A 194 13.91 15.45 19.56
N GLY A 195 14.00 14.14 19.77
CA GLY A 195 12.96 13.31 20.34
C GLY A 195 13.37 12.84 21.74
N GLU A 196 12.61 11.92 22.30
CA GLU A 196 12.84 11.42 23.66
C GLU A 196 14.26 10.86 23.84
N ASN A 197 14.64 9.88 23.01
CA ASN A 197 15.92 9.18 23.08
C ASN A 197 16.75 9.29 21.78
N ALA A 198 16.44 10.29 20.97
CA ALA A 198 17.04 10.48 19.66
C ALA A 198 17.33 11.95 19.37
N ARG A 199 18.39 12.20 18.58
CA ARG A 199 18.68 13.50 17.96
C ARG A 199 18.99 13.29 16.48
N VAL A 200 18.45 14.15 15.64
CA VAL A 200 18.75 14.23 14.20
C VAL A 200 19.38 15.59 13.96
N ILE A 201 20.51 15.62 13.27
CA ILE A 201 21.18 16.85 12.85
C ILE A 201 21.30 16.81 11.34
N SER A 202 20.63 17.73 10.64
CA SER A 202 20.76 17.88 9.18
C SER A 202 21.65 19.07 8.88
N ALA A 203 22.81 18.81 8.26
CA ALA A 203 23.88 19.77 8.04
C ALA A 203 24.36 19.75 6.57
N PRO A 204 25.17 20.71 6.12
CA PRO A 204 25.65 20.74 4.72
C PRO A 204 26.39 19.47 4.28
N LYS A 205 27.00 18.73 5.22
CA LYS A 205 27.73 17.48 4.92
C LYS A 205 26.83 16.23 4.90
N GLY A 206 25.57 16.34 5.31
CA GLY A 206 24.63 15.22 5.41
C GLY A 206 23.90 15.19 6.74
N ILE A 207 23.46 14.00 7.15
CA ILE A 207 22.61 13.81 8.33
C ILE A 207 23.36 13.00 9.40
N THR A 208 23.27 13.43 10.65
CA THR A 208 23.76 12.69 11.81
C THR A 208 22.59 12.26 12.68
N ILE A 209 22.57 10.98 13.08
CA ILE A 209 21.62 10.41 14.03
C ILE A 209 22.37 10.06 15.31
N ASP A 210 21.92 10.57 16.44
CA ASP A 210 22.29 10.08 17.76
C ASP A 210 21.09 9.36 18.36
N TYR A 211 21.20 8.05 18.59
CA TYR A 211 20.15 7.23 19.16
C TYR A 211 20.71 6.40 20.31
N ASN A 212 20.17 6.57 21.52
CA ASN A 212 20.66 5.92 22.74
C ASN A 212 22.19 6.04 22.94
N GLY A 213 22.76 7.21 22.65
CA GLY A 213 24.19 7.50 22.81
C GLY A 213 25.08 6.92 21.71
N LYS A 214 24.51 6.33 20.65
CA LYS A 214 25.25 5.88 19.47
C LYS A 214 25.05 6.86 18.34
N THR A 215 26.16 7.42 17.87
CA THR A 215 26.17 8.38 16.75
C THR A 215 26.47 7.68 15.43
N GLU A 216 25.64 7.95 14.43
CA GLU A 216 25.80 7.50 13.05
C GLU A 216 25.74 8.71 12.11
N LYS A 217 26.64 8.74 11.12
CA LYS A 217 26.74 9.84 10.15
C LYS A 217 26.48 9.31 8.74
N TYR A 218 25.74 10.08 7.97
CA TYR A 218 25.30 9.74 6.62
C TYR A 218 25.63 10.92 5.70
N SER A 219 26.40 10.67 4.65
CA SER A 219 26.61 11.68 3.60
C SER A 219 25.38 11.78 2.71
N TRP A 220 25.26 12.83 1.92
CA TRP A 220 24.13 12.98 0.99
C TRP A 220 24.00 11.81 -0.01
N ASP A 221 25.13 11.23 -0.44
CA ASP A 221 25.15 10.06 -1.33
C ASP A 221 24.56 8.79 -0.70
N SER A 222 24.51 8.74 0.64
CA SER A 222 23.95 7.62 1.40
C SER A 222 22.51 7.88 1.84
N ILE A 223 21.82 8.83 1.21
CA ILE A 223 20.45 9.23 1.53
C ILE A 223 19.58 9.10 0.28
N VAL A 224 18.54 8.28 0.37
CA VAL A 224 17.61 8.02 -0.74
C VAL A 224 16.32 8.78 -0.49
N GLN A 225 15.93 9.65 -1.42
CA GLN A 225 14.69 10.42 -1.34
C GLN A 225 13.49 9.65 -1.87
N PHE A 226 12.37 9.74 -1.15
CA PHE A 226 11.08 9.20 -1.54
C PHE A 226 10.03 10.32 -1.58
N GLY A 227 9.64 10.68 -2.80
CA GLY A 227 8.71 11.79 -3.02
C GLY A 227 9.24 13.11 -2.44
N THR A 228 8.35 13.92 -1.87
CA THR A 228 8.70 15.17 -1.15
C THR A 228 8.57 15.01 0.36
N LEU A 229 8.29 13.80 0.86
CA LEU A 229 7.85 13.58 2.24
C LEU A 229 8.82 12.77 3.11
N ALA A 230 9.70 11.96 2.50
CA ALA A 230 10.59 11.11 3.30
C ALA A 230 11.95 10.89 2.64
N VAL A 231 12.93 10.54 3.48
CA VAL A 231 14.24 10.02 3.07
C VAL A 231 14.58 8.76 3.87
N VAL A 232 15.30 7.85 3.24
CA VAL A 232 15.90 6.67 3.89
C VAL A 232 17.41 6.87 3.96
N LEU A 233 17.96 6.74 5.17
CA LEU A 233 19.39 6.75 5.42
C LEU A 233 19.92 5.33 5.23
N VAL A 234 20.96 5.20 4.42
CA VAL A 234 21.54 3.92 4.02
C VAL A 234 22.98 3.83 4.52
N LYS A 235 23.37 2.68 5.06
CA LYS A 235 24.75 2.39 5.48
C LYS A 235 25.10 0.96 5.10
N ASN A 236 26.26 0.76 4.48
CA ASN A 236 26.70 -0.56 4.01
C ASN A 236 25.65 -1.24 3.10
N ASN A 237 25.00 -0.46 2.24
CA ASN A 237 23.90 -0.89 1.37
C ASN A 237 22.60 -1.30 2.08
N GLU A 238 22.49 -1.11 3.39
CA GLU A 238 21.28 -1.39 4.18
C GLU A 238 20.58 -0.12 4.62
N ALA A 239 19.24 -0.14 4.61
CA ALA A 239 18.45 0.91 5.24
C ALA A 239 18.61 0.83 6.76
N THR A 240 18.89 1.96 7.41
CA THR A 240 19.04 2.05 8.87
C THR A 240 17.94 2.89 9.51
N TRP A 241 17.58 4.02 8.88
CA TRP A 241 16.61 4.97 9.39
C TRP A 241 15.78 5.57 8.25
N THR A 242 14.52 5.87 8.51
CA THR A 242 13.68 6.74 7.70
C THR A 242 13.44 8.03 8.46
N ILE A 243 13.55 9.17 7.78
CA ILE A 243 13.05 10.46 8.26
C ILE A 243 11.85 10.86 7.41
N ALA A 244 10.72 11.15 8.05
CA ALA A 244 9.47 11.53 7.41
C ALA A 244 8.99 12.90 7.92
N LEU A 245 8.33 13.66 7.05
CA LEU A 245 7.75 14.97 7.37
C LEU A 245 6.30 14.81 7.89
N ASN A 246 6.05 15.26 9.11
CA ASN A 246 4.72 15.13 9.72
C ASN A 246 3.71 16.05 9.02
N GLU A 247 2.40 15.80 9.23
CA GLU A 247 1.33 16.60 8.62
C GLU A 247 1.44 18.10 8.96
N ASN A 248 1.95 18.43 10.14
CA ASN A 248 2.16 19.81 10.62
C ASN A 248 3.49 20.44 10.17
N PHE A 249 4.35 19.71 9.44
CA PHE A 249 5.64 20.21 8.99
C PHE A 249 5.47 21.35 7.98
N LYS A 250 6.22 22.44 8.18
CA LYS A 250 6.27 23.57 7.27
C LYS A 250 7.71 23.82 6.83
N SER A 251 7.95 23.70 5.53
CA SER A 251 9.23 24.07 4.96
C SER A 251 9.31 25.58 4.81
N ASN A 252 10.39 26.14 5.33
CA ASN A 252 10.76 27.55 5.13
C ASN A 252 12.06 27.62 4.31
N ALA A 253 12.31 26.65 3.43
CA ALA A 253 13.61 26.52 2.73
C ALA A 253 13.99 27.75 1.88
N ASN A 254 13.03 28.57 1.47
CA ASN A 254 13.24 29.80 0.71
C ASN A 254 13.24 31.08 1.59
N GLU A 255 13.10 30.92 2.90
CA GLU A 255 13.01 32.02 3.85
C GLU A 255 14.11 31.89 4.91
N PRO A 256 14.58 32.99 5.52
CA PRO A 256 15.57 32.95 6.61
C PRO A 256 14.98 32.40 7.92
N ILE A 257 13.78 31.83 7.88
CA ILE A 257 13.05 31.33 9.04
C ILE A 257 13.36 29.83 9.19
N PRO A 258 13.70 29.35 10.40
CA PRO A 258 13.84 27.93 10.67
C PRO A 258 12.60 27.11 10.26
N PRO A 259 12.75 25.83 9.88
CA PRO A 259 11.61 24.95 9.67
C PRO A 259 10.79 24.83 10.97
N SER A 260 9.50 24.56 10.82
CA SER A 260 8.58 24.39 11.96
C SER A 260 7.71 23.15 11.81
N GLY A 261 7.03 22.78 12.90
CA GLY A 261 6.31 21.51 12.99
C GLY A 261 7.22 20.40 13.51
N GLU A 262 6.91 19.17 13.10
CA GLU A 262 7.58 17.97 13.59
C GLU A 262 8.09 17.12 12.42
N ILE A 263 9.08 16.28 12.70
CA ILE A 263 9.50 15.19 11.82
C ILE A 263 9.44 13.88 12.59
N THR A 264 9.34 12.78 11.87
CA THR A 264 9.33 11.44 12.46
C THR A 264 10.59 10.69 12.05
N LEU A 265 11.31 10.15 13.05
CA LEU A 265 12.41 9.23 12.87
C LEU A 265 11.92 7.79 13.07
N TYR A 266 12.17 6.91 12.10
CA TYR A 266 11.74 5.51 12.16
C TYR A 266 12.89 4.56 11.84
N LYS A 267 13.17 3.59 12.73
CA LYS A 267 14.26 2.63 12.53
C LYS A 267 13.87 1.57 11.50
N ALA A 268 14.76 1.33 10.54
CA ALA A 268 14.64 0.25 9.57
C ALA A 268 15.06 -1.08 10.24
N THR A 269 14.08 -1.85 10.69
CA THR A 269 14.28 -3.20 11.22
C THR A 269 13.06 -4.06 10.89
N MET A 270 13.19 -5.40 10.93
CA MET A 270 12.04 -6.31 10.91
C MET A 270 11.38 -6.47 12.28
N ASP A 271 12.06 -6.07 13.37
CA ASP A 271 11.49 -6.10 14.71
C ASP A 271 10.38 -5.07 14.88
N ASN A 272 9.48 -5.31 15.84
CA ASN A 272 8.46 -4.33 16.20
C ASN A 272 9.12 -3.11 16.86
N ASN A 273 8.82 -1.93 16.33
CA ASN A 273 9.32 -0.66 16.83
C ASN A 273 8.33 0.46 16.48
N GLU A 274 8.33 1.51 17.30
CA GLU A 274 7.49 2.69 17.09
C GLU A 274 8.30 3.85 16.49
N PRO A 275 7.67 4.72 15.68
CA PRO A 275 8.30 5.94 15.20
C PRO A 275 8.49 6.94 16.35
N ILE A 276 9.56 7.73 16.27
CA ILE A 276 9.91 8.74 17.27
C ILE A 276 9.59 10.11 16.66
N THR A 277 8.68 10.85 17.30
CA THR A 277 8.41 12.24 16.95
C THR A 277 9.55 13.12 17.42
N MET A 278 10.01 14.00 16.54
CA MET A 278 11.14 14.88 16.76
C MET A 278 10.70 16.34 16.60
N LYS A 279 11.15 17.20 17.51
CA LYS A 279 10.88 18.64 17.51
C LYS A 279 12.13 19.42 17.18
N TYR A 280 11.98 20.52 16.47
CA TYR A 280 13.08 21.43 16.19
C TYR A 280 13.63 22.04 17.49
N VAL A 281 14.96 22.14 17.60
CA VAL A 281 15.65 22.67 18.79
C VAL A 281 16.43 23.94 18.46
N SER A 282 17.28 23.88 17.43
CA SER A 282 18.15 25.00 17.06
C SER A 282 18.60 24.88 15.61
N ALA A 283 19.04 26.02 15.06
CA ALA A 283 19.91 25.99 13.89
C ALA A 283 21.25 25.34 14.31
N ASP A 284 21.91 24.66 13.37
CA ASP A 284 23.14 23.90 13.63
C ASP A 284 24.31 24.79 14.05
#